data_AF-A0A532C0L0-F1
#
_entry.id   AF-A0A532C0L0-F1
#
_cell.length_a   1.000
_cell.length_b   1.000
_cell.length_c   1.000
_cell.angle_alpha   90.00
_cell.angle_beta   90.00
_cell.angle_gamma   90.00
#
_symmetry.space_group_name_H-M   'P 1'
#
loop_
_entity.id
_entity.type
_entity.pdbx_description
1 polymer ?
#
loop_
_entity_poly.entity_id
_entity_poly.type
_entity_poly.pdbx_seq_one_letter_code
_entity_poly.pdbx_strand_id
1 'polypeptide(L)'
;MPSPPTHKLPRSLPRHLELLFKLGHTPTVLTISQEEFSMTRMVLSVGIGLLLTVGTAWAGPLEDTTAANTRGDHATALNAFQSLAAKGNAEAQNNLGELYAKGQGVPQDYAQARQWYEKAAAQGHALAQNNLAELYFAGLGVPQDYVRAYLWVSLAAVHMKGDEQKQAEENRNDVAGRMTPEQITEAKRLTQQCMVQKFKGC
;
A
#
# COMPACT_ATOMS: atom_id res chain seq x y z
N MET A 1 -28.40 0.21 -52.69
CA MET A 1 -29.17 -0.32 -51.54
C MET A 1 -28.17 -0.95 -50.58
N PRO A 2 -27.99 -0.43 -49.35
CA PRO A 2 -27.03 -0.99 -48.41
C PRO A 2 -27.55 -2.30 -47.79
N SER A 3 -26.67 -3.31 -47.74
CA SER A 3 -26.93 -4.64 -47.19
C SER A 3 -27.02 -4.62 -45.65
N PRO A 4 -27.80 -5.52 -45.02
CA PRO A 4 -27.96 -5.55 -43.57
C PRO A 4 -26.73 -6.15 -42.86
N PRO A 5 -26.45 -5.76 -41.60
CA PRO A 5 -25.28 -6.22 -40.86
C PRO A 5 -25.43 -7.68 -40.41
N THR A 6 -24.39 -8.48 -40.64
CA THR A 6 -24.31 -9.88 -40.20
C THR A 6 -23.64 -9.96 -38.83
N HIS A 7 -24.44 -10.05 -37.77
CA HIS A 7 -23.92 -10.32 -36.43
C HIS A 7 -23.60 -11.82 -36.31
N LYS A 8 -22.32 -12.18 -36.30
CA LYS A 8 -21.88 -13.56 -36.05
C LYS A 8 -21.96 -13.88 -34.55
N LEU A 9 -22.70 -14.93 -34.19
CA LEU A 9 -22.67 -15.52 -32.84
C LEU A 9 -21.35 -16.30 -32.61
N PRO A 10 -20.74 -16.20 -31.42
CA PRO A 10 -19.55 -16.99 -31.08
C PRO A 10 -19.89 -18.48 -30.86
N ARG A 11 -19.05 -19.33 -31.46
CA ARG A 11 -19.09 -20.80 -31.37
C ARG A 11 -18.47 -21.27 -30.06
N SER A 12 -19.31 -21.63 -29.09
CA SER A 12 -19.12 -22.77 -28.15
C SER A 12 -20.03 -22.61 -26.94
N LEU A 13 -21.18 -23.26 -26.95
CA LEU A 13 -21.98 -23.47 -25.74
C LEU A 13 -21.87 -24.94 -25.30
N PRO A 14 -21.74 -25.22 -23.99
CA PRO A 14 -21.67 -26.58 -23.46
C PRO A 14 -22.99 -27.34 -23.63
N ARG A 15 -22.90 -28.65 -23.96
CA ARG A 15 -24.00 -29.56 -24.36
C ARG A 15 -25.19 -29.68 -23.39
N HIS A 16 -25.12 -29.15 -22.17
CA HIS A 16 -26.24 -29.22 -21.22
C HIS A 16 -27.35 -28.20 -21.51
N LEU A 17 -27.10 -27.19 -22.35
CA LEU A 17 -28.07 -26.15 -22.71
C LEU A 17 -28.94 -26.51 -23.94
N GLU A 18 -28.70 -27.65 -24.58
CA GLU A 18 -29.40 -28.06 -25.81
C GLU A 18 -30.80 -28.66 -25.55
N LEU A 19 -31.11 -29.04 -24.30
CA LEU A 19 -32.41 -29.58 -23.89
C LEU A 19 -33.47 -28.50 -23.61
N LEU A 20 -33.08 -27.26 -23.34
CA LEU A 20 -34.01 -26.19 -23.00
C LEU A 20 -34.68 -25.52 -24.22
N PHE A 21 -34.18 -25.76 -25.44
CA PHE A 21 -34.69 -25.10 -26.66
C PHE A 21 -35.80 -25.89 -27.39
N LYS A 22 -35.99 -27.18 -27.12
CA LYS A 22 -37.05 -28.01 -27.75
C LYS A 22 -38.42 -27.94 -27.07
N LEU A 23 -38.54 -27.26 -25.92
CA LEU A 23 -39.81 -27.14 -25.17
C LEU A 23 -40.50 -25.78 -25.34
N GLY A 24 -40.13 -24.96 -26.33
CA GLY A 24 -40.86 -23.74 -26.67
C GLY A 24 -40.87 -22.64 -25.59
N HIS A 25 -39.96 -22.71 -24.62
CA HIS A 25 -39.82 -21.67 -23.60
C HIS A 25 -38.83 -20.62 -24.11
N THR A 26 -39.35 -19.43 -24.42
CA THR A 26 -38.53 -18.25 -24.72
C THR A 26 -37.77 -17.84 -23.46
N PRO A 27 -36.44 -17.72 -23.46
CA PRO A 27 -35.74 -17.04 -22.39
C PRO A 27 -36.03 -15.54 -22.51
N THR A 28 -36.82 -15.02 -21.57
CA THR A 28 -36.97 -13.57 -21.35
C THR A 28 -35.60 -13.00 -21.03
N VAL A 29 -34.97 -12.36 -22.01
CA VAL A 29 -33.77 -11.55 -21.81
C VAL A 29 -34.21 -10.32 -21.02
N LEU A 30 -34.01 -10.37 -19.70
CA LEU A 30 -34.09 -9.18 -18.85
C LEU A 30 -32.89 -8.30 -19.17
N THR A 31 -33.14 -7.25 -19.94
CA THR A 31 -32.28 -6.08 -20.06
C THR A 31 -32.07 -5.50 -18.66
N ILE A 32 -30.88 -5.63 -18.08
CA ILE A 32 -30.47 -4.79 -16.96
C ILE A 32 -30.02 -3.46 -17.57
N SER A 33 -30.92 -2.48 -17.58
CA SER A 33 -30.51 -1.09 -17.64
C SER A 33 -29.70 -0.80 -16.37
N GLN A 34 -28.50 -0.25 -16.53
CA GLN A 34 -27.98 0.66 -15.51
C GLN A 34 -29.01 1.76 -15.27
N GLU A 35 -28.97 2.38 -14.08
CA GLU A 35 -30.04 3.11 -13.36
C GLU A 35 -30.74 2.12 -12.39
N GLU A 36 -30.57 2.13 -11.07
CA GLU A 36 -30.21 3.17 -10.13
C GLU A 36 -29.44 2.57 -8.95
N PHE A 37 -28.36 3.23 -8.56
CA PHE A 37 -27.72 3.08 -7.26
C PHE A 37 -28.70 3.65 -6.20
N SER A 38 -29.69 2.87 -5.79
CA SER A 38 -30.63 3.28 -4.73
C SER A 38 -30.80 2.17 -3.71
N MET A 39 -29.82 2.13 -2.81
CA MET A 39 -29.73 1.23 -1.67
C MET A 39 -30.78 1.62 -0.63
N THR A 40 -32.04 1.28 -0.87
CA THR A 40 -33.13 1.45 0.09
C THR A 40 -33.85 0.12 0.26
N ARG A 41 -33.99 -0.31 1.53
CA ARG A 41 -34.91 -1.33 2.08
C ARG A 41 -34.38 -2.77 2.22
N MET A 42 -33.72 -3.04 3.35
CA MET A 42 -34.10 -4.20 4.18
C MET A 42 -33.87 -3.89 5.67
N VAL A 43 -34.70 -2.99 6.21
CA VAL A 43 -34.81 -2.79 7.66
C VAL A 43 -35.76 -3.88 8.15
N LEU A 44 -35.22 -4.94 8.76
CA LEU A 44 -36.02 -5.84 9.59
C LEU A 44 -36.31 -5.09 10.90
N SER A 45 -37.59 -4.92 11.18
CA SER A 45 -38.15 -4.08 12.22
C SER A 45 -37.81 -4.60 13.63
N VAL A 46 -36.83 -3.98 14.28
CA VAL A 46 -36.81 -3.81 15.73
C VAL A 46 -36.64 -2.32 15.98
N GLY A 47 -37.66 -1.71 16.60
CA GLY A 47 -37.79 -0.26 16.69
C GLY A 47 -36.58 0.41 17.35
N ILE A 48 -35.90 1.26 16.58
CA ILE A 48 -34.99 2.28 17.09
C ILE A 48 -35.27 3.53 16.27
N GLY A 49 -35.83 4.55 16.92
CA GLY A 49 -35.76 5.90 16.39
C GLY A 49 -34.29 6.31 16.41
N LEU A 50 -33.67 6.41 15.24
CA LEU A 50 -32.30 6.89 15.11
C LEU A 50 -32.21 7.91 13.98
N LEU A 51 -31.78 9.10 14.41
CA LEU A 51 -31.33 10.25 13.65
C LEU A 51 -30.71 9.93 12.28
N LEU A 52 -31.06 10.77 11.31
CA LEU A 52 -30.28 11.03 10.10
C LEU A 52 -28.86 11.45 10.52
N THR A 53 -27.90 10.52 10.50
CA THR A 53 -26.49 10.90 10.55
C THR A 53 -26.10 11.39 9.17
N VAL A 54 -25.90 12.71 9.06
CA VAL A 54 -25.05 13.29 8.03
C VAL A 54 -23.73 12.52 8.04
N GLY A 55 -23.30 12.03 6.89
CA GLY A 55 -22.13 11.18 6.75
C GLY A 55 -20.84 11.90 7.14
N THR A 56 -20.53 11.96 8.43
CA THR A 56 -19.16 12.16 8.88
C THR A 56 -18.46 10.82 8.67
N ALA A 57 -17.69 10.74 7.58
CA ALA A 57 -16.62 9.76 7.48
C ALA A 57 -15.74 9.96 8.73
N TRP A 58 -15.78 9.00 9.65
CA TRP A 58 -14.85 9.00 10.79
C TRP A 58 -13.49 8.68 10.20
N ALA A 59 -12.73 9.71 9.87
CA ALA A 59 -11.32 9.57 9.57
C ALA A 59 -10.68 8.82 10.74
N GLY A 60 -9.87 7.81 10.45
CA GLY A 60 -9.27 6.99 11.50
C GLY A 60 -8.36 7.85 12.40
N PRO A 61 -8.06 7.42 13.65
CA PRO A 61 -7.17 8.17 14.55
C PRO A 61 -5.81 8.52 13.93
N LEU A 62 -5.32 7.73 12.96
CA LEU A 62 -4.08 7.99 12.25
C LEU A 62 -4.20 9.08 11.18
N GLU A 63 -5.31 9.15 10.45
CA GLU A 63 -5.54 10.16 9.39
C GLU A 63 -5.65 11.56 9.98
N ASP A 64 -6.36 11.70 11.12
CA ASP A 64 -6.40 12.97 11.85
C ASP A 64 -5.02 13.37 12.37
N THR A 65 -4.22 12.37 12.79
CA THR A 65 -2.85 12.58 13.27
C THR A 65 -1.89 13.02 12.16
N THR A 66 -1.93 12.36 11.00
CA THR A 66 -1.11 12.76 9.85
C THR A 66 -1.53 14.13 9.33
N ALA A 67 -2.83 14.44 9.34
CA ALA A 67 -3.31 15.78 9.00
C ALA A 67 -2.80 16.84 10.01
N ALA A 68 -2.76 16.53 11.31
CA ALA A 68 -2.16 17.42 12.32
C ALA A 68 -0.66 17.63 12.08
N ASN A 69 0.08 16.56 11.75
CA ASN A 69 1.49 16.63 11.39
C ASN A 69 1.73 17.54 10.17
N THR A 70 0.91 17.39 9.13
CA THR A 70 0.99 18.20 7.90
C THR A 70 0.67 19.68 8.16
N ARG A 71 -0.16 19.98 9.17
CA ARG A 71 -0.44 21.35 9.62
C ARG A 71 0.66 21.94 10.52
N GLY A 72 1.72 21.19 10.80
CA GLY A 72 2.86 21.63 11.63
C GLY A 72 2.66 21.41 13.13
N ASP A 73 1.56 20.79 13.57
CA ASP A 73 1.39 20.39 14.97
C ASP A 73 2.12 19.08 15.26
N HIS A 74 3.46 19.16 15.20
CA HIS A 74 4.34 18.02 15.36
C HIS A 74 4.33 17.47 16.80
N ALA A 75 4.03 18.29 17.81
CA ALA A 75 3.98 17.86 19.20
C ALA A 75 2.77 16.94 19.46
N THR A 76 1.59 17.31 18.95
CA THR A 76 0.41 16.44 19.02
C THR A 76 0.62 15.17 18.19
N ALA A 77 1.16 15.31 16.97
CA ALA A 77 1.44 14.19 16.11
C ALA A 77 2.42 13.19 16.74
N LEU A 78 3.48 13.68 17.40
CA LEU A 78 4.48 12.86 18.09
C LEU A 78 3.82 11.94 19.12
N ASN A 79 3.01 12.50 20.02
CA ASN A 79 2.38 11.71 21.09
C ASN A 79 1.45 10.64 20.54
N ALA A 80 0.67 10.97 19.50
CA ALA A 80 -0.23 10.03 18.84
C ALA A 80 0.53 8.92 18.10
N PHE A 81 1.57 9.27 17.33
CA PHE A 81 2.41 8.29 16.65
C PHE A 81 3.14 7.38 17.65
N GLN A 82 3.65 7.90 18.76
CA GLN A 82 4.26 7.07 19.81
C GLN A 82 3.28 6.01 20.35
N SER A 83 2.04 6.42 20.65
CA SER A 83 1.00 5.50 21.14
C SER A 83 0.64 4.42 20.12
N LEU A 84 0.47 4.80 18.85
CA LEU A 84 0.14 3.85 17.77
C LEU A 84 1.32 2.95 17.39
N ALA A 85 2.53 3.50 17.34
CA ALA A 85 3.75 2.76 17.05
C ALA A 85 4.06 1.72 18.14
N ALA A 86 3.80 2.04 19.40
CA ALA A 86 3.90 1.10 20.53
C ALA A 86 2.91 -0.07 20.42
N LYS A 87 1.76 0.13 19.75
CA LYS A 87 0.79 -0.92 19.44
C LYS A 87 1.14 -1.71 18.15
N GLY A 88 2.29 -1.43 17.54
CA GLY A 88 2.77 -2.15 16.37
C GLY A 88 2.30 -1.60 15.03
N ASN A 89 1.57 -0.47 14.98
CA ASN A 89 1.10 0.08 13.72
C ASN A 89 2.29 0.54 12.85
N ALA A 90 2.49 -0.10 11.70
CA ALA A 90 3.66 0.12 10.84
C ALA A 90 3.71 1.53 10.22
N GLU A 91 2.57 2.11 9.87
CA GLU A 91 2.49 3.47 9.32
C GLU A 91 2.84 4.52 10.39
N ALA A 92 2.34 4.35 11.62
CA ALA A 92 2.73 5.20 12.74
C ALA A 92 4.22 5.06 13.10
N GLN A 93 4.78 3.84 13.00
CA GLN A 93 6.22 3.62 13.16
C GLN A 93 7.01 4.36 12.06
N ASN A 94 6.58 4.32 10.80
CA ASN A 94 7.19 5.11 9.73
C ASN A 94 7.14 6.60 10.06
N ASN A 95 5.95 7.13 10.38
CA ASN A 95 5.77 8.55 10.61
C ASN A 95 6.55 9.05 11.85
N LEU A 96 6.66 8.21 12.89
CA LEU A 96 7.51 8.51 14.04
C LEU A 96 8.99 8.56 13.65
N GLY A 97 9.44 7.63 12.78
CA GLY A 97 10.78 7.67 12.22
C GLY A 97 11.04 8.96 11.43
N GLU A 98 10.06 9.43 10.66
CA GLU A 98 10.16 10.68 9.91
C GLU A 98 10.27 11.91 10.82
N LEU A 99 9.52 11.97 11.93
CA LEU A 99 9.65 13.06 12.89
C LEU A 99 11.08 13.15 13.45
N TYR A 100 11.67 12.01 13.81
CA TYR A 100 13.06 11.95 14.26
C TYR A 100 14.06 12.30 13.15
N ALA A 101 13.85 11.81 11.92
CA ALA A 101 14.74 12.09 10.81
C ALA A 101 14.73 13.57 10.40
N LYS A 102 13.59 14.25 10.55
CA LYS A 102 13.40 15.66 10.20
C LYS A 102 13.59 16.63 11.38
N GLY A 103 13.66 16.11 12.62
CA GLY A 103 13.70 16.95 13.82
C GLY A 103 12.40 17.72 14.04
N GLN A 104 11.25 17.12 13.71
CA GLN A 104 9.94 17.77 13.79
C GLN A 104 9.25 17.41 15.11
N GLY A 105 9.11 18.39 16.00
CA GLY A 105 8.56 18.18 17.35
C GLY A 105 9.49 17.43 18.32
N VAL A 106 10.64 16.95 17.84
CA VAL A 106 11.73 16.30 18.58
C VAL A 106 13.08 16.75 18.02
N PRO A 107 14.18 16.67 18.78
CA PRO A 107 15.53 16.82 18.21
C PRO A 107 15.76 15.80 17.07
N GLN A 108 16.46 16.23 16.03
CA GLN A 108 16.81 15.33 14.92
C GLN A 108 17.71 14.20 15.42
N ASP A 109 17.32 12.96 15.11
CA ASP A 109 18.06 11.76 15.49
C ASP A 109 17.82 10.64 14.46
N TYR A 110 18.78 10.48 13.55
CA TYR A 110 18.73 9.43 12.53
C TYR A 110 18.85 8.01 13.10
N ALA A 111 19.49 7.84 14.26
CA ALA A 111 19.61 6.52 14.88
C ALA A 111 18.25 6.09 15.47
N GLN A 112 17.50 7.01 16.07
CA GLN A 112 16.11 6.78 16.47
C GLN A 112 15.22 6.55 15.26
N ALA A 113 15.35 7.37 14.21
CA ALA A 113 14.58 7.21 12.98
C ALA A 113 14.76 5.80 12.39
N ARG A 114 16.01 5.33 12.27
CA ARG A 114 16.33 3.98 11.82
C ARG A 114 15.61 2.91 12.64
N GLN A 115 15.66 2.98 13.97
CA GLN A 115 15.02 1.96 14.81
C GLN A 115 13.51 1.85 14.55
N TRP A 116 12.85 2.99 14.30
CA TRP A 116 11.43 3.00 13.97
C TRP A 116 11.15 2.51 12.56
N TYR A 117 11.97 2.90 11.58
CA TYR A 117 11.85 2.37 10.22
C TYR A 117 12.13 0.88 10.16
N GLU A 118 13.12 0.33 10.89
CA GLU A 118 13.42 -1.11 10.97
C GLU A 118 12.20 -1.89 11.45
N LYS A 119 11.48 -1.39 12.46
CA LYS A 119 10.24 -2.01 12.96
C LYS A 119 9.13 -2.01 11.91
N ALA A 120 8.92 -0.91 11.19
CA ALA A 120 7.92 -0.82 10.15
C ALA A 120 8.28 -1.67 8.92
N ALA A 121 9.56 -1.67 8.53
CA ALA A 121 10.10 -2.40 7.39
C ALA A 121 10.05 -3.91 7.59
N ALA A 122 10.26 -4.40 8.82
CA ALA A 122 10.08 -5.80 9.19
C ALA A 122 8.62 -6.29 9.05
N GLN A 123 7.66 -5.36 8.97
CA GLN A 123 6.26 -5.64 8.68
C GLN A 123 5.91 -5.51 7.18
N GLY A 124 6.90 -5.23 6.33
CA GLY A 124 6.71 -5.03 4.89
C GLY A 124 6.26 -3.62 4.50
N HIS A 125 6.37 -2.62 5.39
CA HIS A 125 5.95 -1.25 5.08
C HIS A 125 6.91 -0.60 4.07
N ALA A 126 6.45 -0.45 2.82
CA ALA A 126 7.31 -0.08 1.70
C ALA A 126 7.98 1.30 1.85
N LEU A 127 7.25 2.31 2.33
CA LEU A 127 7.82 3.64 2.57
C LEU A 127 8.92 3.60 3.65
N ALA A 128 8.76 2.75 4.66
CA ALA A 128 9.79 2.61 5.71
C ALA A 128 11.02 1.89 5.17
N GLN A 129 10.83 0.89 4.31
CA GLN A 129 11.94 0.24 3.59
C GLN A 129 12.69 1.26 2.70
N ASN A 130 11.98 2.13 1.97
CA ASN A 130 12.63 3.18 1.18
C ASN A 130 13.38 4.19 2.08
N ASN A 131 12.80 4.60 3.20
CA ASN A 131 13.45 5.51 4.16
C ASN A 131 14.71 4.88 4.79
N LEU A 132 14.71 3.57 5.09
CA LEU A 132 15.94 2.86 5.50
C LEU A 132 16.99 2.85 4.40
N ALA A 133 16.58 2.64 3.15
CA ALA A 133 17.50 2.66 2.02
C ALA A 133 18.21 4.01 1.93
N GLU A 134 17.49 5.11 2.14
CA GLU A 134 18.06 6.46 2.17
C GLU A 134 19.07 6.64 3.30
N LEU A 135 18.75 6.19 4.52
CA LEU A 135 19.69 6.28 5.65
C LEU A 135 21.01 5.55 5.36
N TYR A 136 20.95 4.34 4.80
CA TYR A 136 22.14 3.57 4.41
C TYR A 136 22.86 4.16 3.20
N PHE A 137 22.13 4.73 2.23
CA PHE A 137 22.72 5.37 1.07
C PHE A 137 23.50 6.62 1.44
N ALA A 138 22.96 7.44 2.34
CA ALA A 138 23.55 8.71 2.76
C ALA A 138 24.48 8.57 3.98
N GLY A 139 24.46 7.44 4.70
CA GLY A 139 25.22 7.26 5.93
C GLY A 139 24.67 8.09 7.11
N LEU A 140 23.35 8.23 7.18
CA LEU A 140 22.67 9.05 8.19
C LEU A 140 22.29 8.19 9.40
N GLY A 141 22.96 8.39 10.54
CA GLY A 141 22.74 7.59 11.75
C GLY A 141 23.21 6.13 11.64
N VAL A 142 23.82 5.75 10.51
CA VAL A 142 24.48 4.48 10.22
C VAL A 142 25.70 4.69 9.33
N PRO A 143 26.69 3.79 9.36
CA PRO A 143 27.71 3.77 8.31
C PRO A 143 27.05 3.62 6.93
N GLN A 144 27.55 4.37 5.94
CA GLN A 144 27.10 4.25 4.57
C GLN A 144 27.31 2.82 4.05
N ASP A 145 26.27 2.25 3.43
CA ASP A 145 26.27 0.87 2.96
C ASP A 145 25.34 0.72 1.75
N TYR A 146 25.91 0.78 0.55
CA TYR A 146 25.13 0.65 -0.69
C TYR A 146 24.52 -0.75 -0.88
N VAL A 147 25.10 -1.80 -0.28
CA VAL A 147 24.53 -3.15 -0.36
C VAL A 147 23.23 -3.20 0.44
N ARG A 148 23.22 -2.64 1.65
CA ARG A 148 21.99 -2.52 2.45
C ARG A 148 20.99 -1.53 1.86
N ALA A 149 21.45 -0.41 1.31
CA ALA A 149 20.57 0.52 0.61
C ALA A 149 19.86 -0.16 -0.57
N TYR A 150 20.61 -0.87 -1.43
CA TYR A 150 20.06 -1.59 -2.57
C TYR A 150 19.06 -2.67 -2.13
N LEU A 151 19.37 -3.40 -1.05
CA LEU A 151 18.46 -4.38 -0.48
C LEU A 151 17.13 -3.74 -0.08
N TRP A 152 17.17 -2.69 0.73
CA TRP A 152 15.95 -2.08 1.27
C TRP A 152 15.08 -1.46 0.20
N VAL A 153 15.67 -0.74 -0.77
CA VAL A 153 14.90 -0.17 -1.89
C VAL A 153 14.35 -1.28 -2.82
N SER A 154 15.06 -2.39 -2.97
CA SER A 154 14.56 -3.54 -3.73
C SER A 154 13.35 -4.20 -3.05
N LEU A 155 13.35 -4.28 -1.71
CA LEU A 155 12.20 -4.77 -0.95
C LEU A 155 11.01 -3.80 -1.04
N ALA A 156 11.25 -2.48 -0.98
CA ALA A 156 10.21 -1.47 -1.11
C ALA A 156 9.45 -1.60 -2.45
N ALA A 157 10.20 -1.74 -3.55
CA ALA A 157 9.65 -1.88 -4.89
C ALA A 157 8.74 -3.11 -5.07
N VAL A 158 8.86 -4.16 -4.23
CA VAL A 158 7.98 -5.35 -4.30
C VAL A 158 6.55 -5.03 -3.87
N HIS A 159 6.35 -4.03 -3.00
CA HIS A 159 5.06 -3.71 -2.41
C HIS A 159 4.45 -2.39 -2.92
N MET A 160 5.24 -1.54 -3.58
CA MET A 160 4.78 -0.29 -4.20
C MET A 160 4.08 -0.56 -5.55
N LYS A 161 3.20 0.35 -5.98
CA LYS A 161 2.50 0.29 -7.27
C LYS A 161 2.50 1.67 -7.93
N GLY A 162 2.39 1.71 -9.25
CA GLY A 162 2.28 2.97 -10.01
C GLY A 162 3.56 3.81 -9.94
N ASP A 163 3.41 5.13 -9.80
CA ASP A 163 4.53 6.08 -9.81
C ASP A 163 5.50 5.85 -8.64
N GLU A 164 4.99 5.41 -7.49
CA GLU A 164 5.80 5.06 -6.32
C GLU A 164 6.73 3.87 -6.60
N GLN A 165 6.25 2.85 -7.32
CA GLN A 165 7.09 1.72 -7.72
C GLN A 165 8.20 2.20 -8.67
N LYS A 166 7.85 3.04 -9.64
CA LYS A 166 8.80 3.61 -10.58
C LYS A 166 9.89 4.40 -9.85
N GLN A 167 9.52 5.22 -8.87
CA GLN A 167 10.47 5.95 -8.05
C GLN A 167 11.40 5.02 -7.25
N ALA A 168 10.88 3.94 -6.68
CA ALA A 168 11.72 2.96 -5.99
C ALA A 168 12.70 2.25 -6.94
N GLU A 169 12.28 1.94 -8.17
CA GLU A 169 13.16 1.39 -9.20
C GLU A 169 14.25 2.36 -9.64
N GLU A 170 13.93 3.65 -9.78
CA GLU A 170 14.89 4.72 -10.06
C GLU A 170 15.90 4.87 -8.91
N ASN A 171 15.43 4.96 -7.66
CA ASN A 171 16.29 4.99 -6.47
C ASN A 171 17.22 3.77 -6.42
N ARG A 172 16.71 2.58 -6.76
CA ARG A 172 17.52 1.36 -6.84
C ARG A 172 18.61 1.47 -7.91
N ASN A 173 18.31 2.04 -9.07
CA ASN A 173 19.28 2.23 -10.14
C ASN A 173 20.37 3.23 -9.74
N ASP A 174 20.00 4.30 -9.04
CA ASP A 174 20.97 5.27 -8.50
C ASP A 174 21.92 4.63 -7.48
N VAL A 175 21.38 3.79 -6.59
CA VAL A 175 22.20 3.00 -5.65
C VAL A 175 23.12 2.05 -6.42
N ALA A 176 22.60 1.34 -7.43
CA ALA A 176 23.38 0.41 -8.25
C ALA A 176 24.52 1.11 -9.00
N GLY A 177 24.34 2.37 -9.42
CA GLY A 177 25.37 3.20 -10.03
C GLY A 177 26.54 3.54 -9.11
N ARG A 178 26.41 3.30 -7.80
CA ARG A 178 27.48 3.46 -6.79
C ARG A 178 28.16 2.14 -6.40
N MET A 179 27.76 1.03 -6.99
CA MET A 179 28.15 -0.32 -6.57
C MET A 179 29.00 -1.03 -7.63
N THR A 180 29.81 -1.97 -7.15
CA THR A 180 30.48 -2.97 -8.00
C THR A 180 29.54 -4.10 -8.40
N PRO A 181 29.82 -4.85 -9.48
CA PRO A 181 29.05 -6.05 -9.85
C PRO A 181 28.95 -7.08 -8.71
N GLU A 182 30.01 -7.24 -7.93
CA GLU A 182 30.08 -8.14 -6.78
C GLU A 182 29.11 -7.66 -5.68
N GLN A 183 29.12 -6.37 -5.36
CA GLN A 183 28.18 -5.79 -4.39
C GLN A 183 26.72 -5.91 -4.87
N ILE A 184 26.44 -5.73 -6.16
CA ILE A 184 25.09 -5.91 -6.71
C ILE A 184 24.64 -7.36 -6.57
N THR A 185 25.53 -8.30 -6.87
CA THR A 185 25.26 -9.74 -6.72
C THR A 185 24.95 -10.09 -5.27
N GLU A 186 25.76 -9.57 -4.34
CA GLU A 186 25.55 -9.77 -2.91
C GLU A 186 24.24 -9.15 -2.42
N ALA A 187 23.93 -7.92 -2.82
CA ALA A 187 22.69 -7.24 -2.44
C ALA A 187 21.46 -8.00 -2.94
N LYS A 188 21.48 -8.50 -4.19
CA LYS A 188 20.41 -9.35 -4.74
C LYS A 188 20.26 -10.65 -3.95
N ARG A 189 21.37 -11.30 -3.58
CA ARG A 189 21.37 -12.52 -2.75
C ARG A 189 20.73 -12.27 -1.39
N LEU A 190 21.13 -11.21 -0.70
CA LEU A 190 20.56 -10.83 0.61
C LEU A 190 19.08 -10.46 0.49
N THR A 191 18.69 -9.71 -0.55
CA THR A 191 17.28 -9.37 -0.82
C THR A 191 16.42 -10.64 -0.96
N GLN A 192 16.90 -11.64 -1.71
CA GLN A 192 16.20 -12.92 -1.86
C GLN A 192 16.06 -13.65 -0.52
N GLN A 193 17.12 -13.66 0.30
CA GLN A 193 17.07 -14.26 1.63
C GLN A 193 16.04 -13.57 2.53
N CYS A 194 16.02 -12.23 2.50
CA CYS A 194 15.05 -11.41 3.21
C CYS A 194 13.60 -11.71 2.83
N MET A 195 13.31 -11.86 1.54
CA MET A 195 11.97 -12.23 1.07
C MET A 195 11.56 -13.63 1.56
N VAL A 196 12.48 -14.61 1.54
CA VAL A 196 12.22 -15.97 2.07
C VAL A 196 11.91 -15.93 3.57
N GLN A 197 12.59 -15.06 4.32
CA GLN A 197 12.38 -14.89 5.75
C GLN A 197 11.20 -13.97 6.10
N LYS A 198 10.43 -13.51 5.09
CA LYS A 198 9.32 -12.56 5.25
C LYS A 198 9.75 -11.31 6.03
N PHE A 199 10.88 -10.72 5.62
CA PHE A 199 11.48 -9.49 6.16
C PHE A 199 12.00 -9.56 7.60
N LYS A 200 12.02 -10.76 8.21
CA LYS A 200 12.63 -10.95 9.52
C LYS A 200 14.14 -11.08 9.39
N GLY A 201 14.90 -10.36 10.21
CA GLY A 201 16.37 -10.48 10.26
C GLY A 201 17.10 -9.87 9.06
N CYS A 202 16.40 -9.05 8.28
CA CYS A 202 16.97 -8.03 7.42
C CYS A 202 17.47 -6.86 8.29
#